data_AF-V4XQL2-F1
#
_entry.id   AF-V4XQL2-F1
#
_cell.length_a   1.000
_cell.length_b   1.000
_cell.length_c   1.000
_cell.angle_alpha   90.00
_cell.angle_beta   90.00
_cell.angle_gamma   90.00
#
_symmetry.space_group_name_H-M   'P 1'
#
loop_
_entity.id
_entity.type
_entity.pdbx_description
1 polymer ?
#
loop_
_entity_poly.entity_id
_entity_poly.type
_entity_poly.pdbx_seq_one_letter_code
_entity_poly.pdbx_strand_id
1 'polypeptide(L)'
;MNGTDDGDGPEGASENDTARTRGTDRMGGPGDEPPEWAKERAREIAGGAEAEQNDTDEESGARVPDVPPAVVDEAERLTRLAREAADSAAAEHYRERRDALVADHAYTSRLRQEDDTLVLYPDEWMASGEVQLDRIENTDRAVEVSLSGPGDADRYRAVADYNDAVVEAVADRASDVHAATARSFAAFMSNHYVRTVDDATPEMRAEFREEYFPRNGWPTDEQLAVLEESIATVESVAEELDRPSPSS
;
A
#
# COMPACT_ATOMS: atom_id res chain seq x y z
N MET A 1 -11.54 67.44 -49.57
CA MET A 1 -10.40 67.59 -50.51
C MET A 1 -9.12 67.60 -49.68
N ASN A 2 -8.26 66.64 -49.98
CA ASN A 2 -6.81 66.49 -49.76
C ASN A 2 -5.99 67.43 -48.86
N GLY A 3 -5.14 66.78 -48.05
CA GLY A 3 -3.73 67.13 -47.78
C GLY A 3 -3.48 68.14 -46.65
N THR A 4 -2.42 68.12 -45.86
CA THR A 4 -1.22 67.27 -45.69
C THR A 4 -0.57 67.82 -44.41
N ASP A 5 0.03 67.01 -43.54
CA ASP A 5 1.21 67.47 -42.79
C ASP A 5 2.09 66.29 -42.42
N ASP A 6 3.31 66.35 -42.96
CA ASP A 6 4.45 65.46 -42.79
C ASP A 6 5.31 65.97 -41.61
N GLY A 7 5.92 65.02 -40.89
CA GLY A 7 7.07 65.25 -40.02
C GLY A 7 7.60 63.89 -39.58
N ASP A 8 8.59 63.31 -40.28
CA ASP A 8 10.04 63.52 -40.05
C ASP A 8 10.37 63.23 -38.58
N GLY A 9 11.03 62.14 -38.17
CA GLY A 9 12.16 61.38 -38.71
C GLY A 9 12.84 60.76 -37.47
N PRO A 10 13.42 59.54 -37.52
CA PRO A 10 13.88 58.82 -36.33
C PRO A 10 15.41 58.92 -36.12
N GLU A 11 15.84 59.31 -34.91
CA GLU A 11 17.21 59.17 -34.38
C GLU A 11 17.08 58.98 -32.86
N GLY A 12 17.76 58.09 -32.14
CA GLY A 12 18.76 57.07 -32.42
C GLY A 12 19.27 56.53 -31.06
N ALA A 13 19.61 55.22 -31.03
CA ALA A 13 20.55 54.50 -30.13
C ALA A 13 20.43 54.66 -28.58
N SER A 14 20.65 53.68 -27.70
CA SER A 14 21.56 52.52 -27.76
C SER A 14 21.35 51.59 -26.53
N GLU A 15 21.65 50.29 -26.73
CA GLU A 15 22.22 49.29 -25.77
C GLU A 15 21.37 48.81 -24.56
N ASN A 16 21.12 47.52 -24.28
CA ASN A 16 21.73 46.21 -24.63
C ASN A 16 20.59 45.16 -24.76
N ASP A 17 20.47 44.28 -25.75
CA ASP A 17 21.36 43.22 -26.27
C ASP A 17 21.82 42.17 -25.25
N THR A 18 21.06 41.07 -25.12
CA THR A 18 21.48 39.77 -25.67
C THR A 18 20.44 38.69 -25.37
N ALA A 19 19.63 38.39 -26.38
CA ALA A 19 19.04 37.07 -26.52
C ALA A 19 20.08 36.15 -27.17
N ARG A 20 20.29 34.96 -26.60
CA ARG A 20 20.93 33.86 -27.33
C ARG A 20 20.11 32.60 -27.20
N THR A 21 19.36 32.32 -28.26
CA THR A 21 18.92 30.98 -28.62
C THR A 21 20.07 30.23 -29.28
N ARG A 22 20.30 28.98 -28.84
CA ARG A 22 20.50 27.76 -29.65
C ARG A 22 21.32 26.75 -28.86
N GLY A 23 20.96 25.48 -29.03
CA GLY A 23 21.91 24.39 -28.91
C GLY A 23 21.40 23.24 -28.08
N THR A 24 20.55 22.42 -28.69
CA THR A 24 20.53 20.99 -28.39
C THR A 24 21.94 20.43 -28.56
N ASP A 25 22.56 19.96 -27.49
CA ASP A 25 23.63 18.96 -27.61
C ASP A 25 23.57 17.95 -26.47
N ARG A 26 23.34 16.72 -26.90
CA ARG A 26 23.40 15.45 -26.22
C ARG A 26 24.87 15.13 -25.96
N MET A 27 25.29 14.87 -24.70
CA MET A 27 26.42 14.00 -24.34
C MET A 27 26.66 14.05 -22.81
N GLY A 28 25.97 13.19 -22.05
CA GLY A 28 26.49 12.67 -20.78
C GLY A 28 27.30 11.42 -21.12
N GLY A 29 28.56 11.60 -21.50
CA GLY A 29 29.52 10.51 -21.71
C GLY A 29 30.12 10.04 -20.38
N PRO A 30 30.65 8.80 -20.31
CA PRO A 30 31.14 8.20 -19.08
C PRO A 30 32.53 8.75 -18.77
N GLY A 31 32.71 9.37 -17.59
CA GLY A 31 34.06 9.80 -17.18
C GLY A 31 34.16 10.88 -16.13
N ASP A 32 33.06 11.50 -15.66
CA ASP A 32 33.15 12.38 -14.51
C ASP A 32 33.40 11.55 -13.25
N GLU A 33 34.62 11.66 -12.72
CA GLU A 33 34.97 11.08 -11.44
C GLU A 33 33.94 11.52 -10.39
N PRO A 34 33.39 10.58 -9.60
CA PRO A 34 32.39 10.92 -8.62
C PRO A 34 32.94 11.99 -7.65
N PRO A 35 32.10 12.94 -7.22
CA PRO A 35 32.51 14.01 -6.33
C PRO A 35 33.13 13.44 -5.05
N GLU A 36 34.10 14.14 -4.45
CA GLU A 36 34.92 13.61 -3.35
C GLU A 36 34.11 13.07 -2.16
N TRP A 37 32.92 13.65 -1.89
CA TRP A 37 32.01 13.13 -0.86
C TRP A 37 31.46 11.73 -1.17
N ALA A 38 31.32 11.37 -2.46
CA ALA A 38 30.88 10.04 -2.90
C ALA A 38 32.03 9.02 -2.89
N LYS A 39 33.28 9.46 -3.12
CA LYS A 39 34.48 8.62 -2.97
C LYS A 39 34.77 8.28 -1.50
N GLU A 40 34.49 9.21 -0.59
CA GLU A 40 34.61 9.01 0.86
C GLU A 40 33.58 7.99 1.36
N ARG A 41 32.32 8.09 0.90
CA ARG A 41 31.27 7.09 1.17
C ARG A 41 31.56 5.73 0.56
N ALA A 42 32.12 5.66 -0.65
CA ALA A 42 32.52 4.39 -1.26
C ALA A 42 33.66 3.70 -0.52
N ARG A 43 34.58 4.45 0.11
CA ARG A 43 35.63 3.90 0.98
C ARG A 43 35.11 3.43 2.32
N GLU A 44 34.12 4.11 2.91
CA GLU A 44 33.39 3.60 4.09
C GLU A 44 32.70 2.26 3.79
N ILE A 45 32.04 2.14 2.64
CA ILE A 45 31.31 0.91 2.27
C ILE A 45 32.28 -0.23 1.91
N ALA A 46 33.42 0.07 1.30
CA ALA A 46 34.40 -0.94 0.90
C ALA A 46 35.39 -1.37 2.01
N GLY A 47 35.48 -0.61 3.11
CA GLY A 47 36.40 -0.89 4.23
C GLY A 47 35.78 -1.63 5.42
N GLY A 48 34.46 -1.87 5.42
CA GLY A 48 33.75 -2.49 6.54
C GLY A 48 33.62 -4.01 6.49
N ALA A 49 34.27 -4.67 5.53
CA ALA A 49 34.16 -6.12 5.31
C ALA A 49 35.43 -6.86 5.76
N GLU A 50 35.84 -6.71 7.02
CA GLU A 50 36.76 -7.66 7.66
C GLU A 50 36.28 -7.97 9.10
N ALA A 51 36.03 -9.26 9.30
CA ALA A 51 35.53 -9.95 10.48
C ALA A 51 36.07 -9.47 11.84
N GLU A 52 35.16 -9.02 12.71
CA GLU A 52 35.28 -9.26 14.15
C GLU A 52 34.31 -10.39 14.53
N GLN A 53 34.90 -11.55 14.79
CA GLN A 53 34.29 -12.59 15.60
C GLN A 53 34.10 -12.02 17.00
N ASN A 54 32.87 -11.67 17.36
CA ASN A 54 32.48 -11.56 18.74
C ASN A 54 31.61 -12.76 19.07
N ASP A 55 32.27 -13.83 19.54
CA ASP A 55 31.66 -14.85 20.37
C ASP A 55 31.06 -14.13 21.59
N THR A 56 29.76 -13.87 21.55
CA THR A 56 28.96 -13.58 22.72
C THR A 56 27.67 -14.36 22.57
N ASP A 57 27.78 -15.65 22.87
CA ASP A 57 26.71 -16.44 23.47
C ASP A 57 26.31 -15.74 24.79
N GLU A 58 25.41 -14.76 24.69
CA GLU A 58 24.58 -14.30 25.80
C GLU A 58 23.14 -14.20 25.29
N GLU A 59 22.32 -15.15 25.77
CA GLU A 59 20.88 -15.29 25.54
C GLU A 59 20.13 -13.95 25.62
N SER A 60 19.87 -13.33 24.47
CA SER A 60 18.78 -12.36 24.35
C SER A 60 17.61 -13.06 23.65
N GLY A 61 16.97 -13.95 24.42
CA GLY A 61 15.90 -14.85 23.98
C GLY A 61 14.57 -14.15 23.66
N ALA A 62 14.55 -13.31 22.62
CA ALA A 62 13.30 -13.04 21.90
C ALA A 62 12.96 -14.27 21.05
N ARG A 63 12.53 -15.36 21.71
CA ARG A 63 12.16 -16.61 21.02
C ARG A 63 10.87 -16.37 20.25
N VAL A 64 10.98 -16.37 18.92
CA VAL A 64 9.88 -16.36 17.95
C VAL A 64 8.95 -17.54 18.24
N PRO A 65 7.61 -17.41 18.05
CA PRO A 65 6.67 -18.53 18.15
C PRO A 65 7.15 -19.78 17.39
N ASP A 66 6.86 -20.96 17.92
CA ASP A 66 7.28 -22.25 17.34
C ASP A 66 6.49 -22.62 16.08
N VAL A 67 5.47 -21.82 15.71
CA VAL A 67 4.63 -21.98 14.53
C VAL A 67 5.17 -21.17 13.33
N PRO A 68 5.27 -21.75 12.12
CA PRO A 68 5.72 -21.02 10.94
C PRO A 68 4.80 -19.84 10.58
N PRO A 69 5.33 -18.69 10.11
CA PRO A 69 4.52 -17.53 9.71
C PRO A 69 3.43 -17.86 8.68
N ALA A 70 3.75 -18.63 7.63
CA ALA A 70 2.78 -19.03 6.61
C ALA A 70 1.59 -19.83 7.18
N VAL A 71 1.76 -20.52 8.31
CA VAL A 71 0.68 -21.24 9.01
C VAL A 71 -0.21 -20.26 9.77
N VAL A 72 0.37 -19.21 10.36
CA VAL A 72 -0.35 -18.12 11.00
C VAL A 72 -1.21 -17.38 9.97
N ASP A 73 -0.64 -17.02 8.82
CA ASP A 73 -1.34 -16.30 7.74
C ASP A 73 -2.51 -17.12 7.20
N GLU A 74 -2.31 -18.42 7.00
CA GLU A 74 -3.37 -19.31 6.54
C GLU A 74 -4.47 -19.49 7.61
N ALA A 75 -4.10 -19.57 8.89
CA ALA A 75 -5.07 -19.64 9.99
C ALA A 75 -5.90 -18.35 10.12
N GLU A 76 -5.29 -17.18 9.90
CA GLU A 76 -5.97 -15.88 9.79
C GLU A 76 -6.94 -15.86 8.62
N ARG A 77 -6.48 -16.25 7.42
CA ARG A 77 -7.31 -16.30 6.21
C ARG A 77 -8.54 -17.20 6.39
N LEU A 78 -8.35 -18.41 6.91
CA LEU A 78 -9.44 -19.34 7.20
C LEU A 78 -10.41 -18.78 8.24
N THR A 79 -9.90 -18.06 9.24
CA THR A 79 -10.73 -17.39 10.24
C THR A 79 -11.60 -16.29 9.63
N ARG A 80 -11.06 -15.48 8.71
CA ARG A 80 -11.85 -14.47 7.98
C ARG A 80 -12.92 -15.12 7.11
N LEU A 81 -12.56 -16.14 6.33
CA LEU A 81 -13.51 -16.91 5.52
C LEU A 81 -14.65 -17.50 6.35
N ALA A 82 -14.35 -18.00 7.55
CA ALA A 82 -15.38 -18.51 8.47
C ALA A 82 -16.35 -17.44 8.98
N ARG A 83 -15.91 -16.18 9.10
CA ARG A 83 -16.75 -15.04 9.52
C ARG A 83 -17.60 -14.50 8.37
N GLU A 84 -17.07 -14.53 7.16
CA GLU A 84 -17.73 -14.01 5.95
C GLU A 84 -18.68 -15.03 5.31
N ALA A 85 -18.53 -16.32 5.62
CA ALA A 85 -19.37 -17.38 5.09
C ALA A 85 -20.86 -17.16 5.42
N ALA A 86 -21.68 -17.08 4.37
CA ALA A 86 -23.14 -16.92 4.50
C ALA A 86 -23.86 -18.18 5.01
N ASP A 87 -23.24 -19.36 4.86
CA ASP A 87 -23.78 -20.65 5.30
C ASP A 87 -22.94 -21.23 6.46
N SER A 88 -23.63 -21.82 7.44
CA SER A 88 -22.98 -22.33 8.65
C SER A 88 -22.10 -23.55 8.41
N ALA A 89 -22.39 -24.39 7.41
CA ALA A 89 -21.54 -25.53 7.09
C ALA A 89 -20.23 -25.09 6.42
N ALA A 90 -20.29 -24.06 5.57
CA ALA A 90 -19.08 -23.44 5.03
C ALA A 90 -18.24 -22.80 6.14
N ALA A 91 -18.87 -22.07 7.07
CA ALA A 91 -18.19 -21.47 8.21
C ALA A 91 -17.49 -22.54 9.08
N GLU A 92 -18.17 -23.65 9.35
CA GLU A 92 -17.62 -24.74 10.14
C GLU A 92 -16.45 -25.43 9.44
N HIS A 93 -16.56 -25.69 8.12
CA HIS A 93 -15.48 -26.27 7.34
C HIS A 93 -14.17 -25.45 7.43
N TYR A 94 -14.28 -24.13 7.38
CA TYR A 94 -13.11 -23.25 7.53
C TYR A 94 -12.52 -23.30 8.95
N ARG A 95 -13.35 -23.38 10.00
CA ARG A 95 -12.88 -23.54 11.38
C ARG A 95 -12.17 -24.88 11.59
N GLU A 96 -12.77 -25.97 11.14
CA GLU A 96 -12.18 -27.31 11.22
C GLU A 96 -10.83 -27.36 10.50
N ARG A 97 -10.74 -26.75 9.32
CA ARG A 97 -9.49 -26.68 8.55
C ARG A 97 -8.41 -25.87 9.27
N ARG A 98 -8.77 -24.72 9.85
CA ARG A 98 -7.86 -23.91 10.65
C ARG A 98 -7.37 -24.69 11.86
N ASP A 99 -8.27 -25.34 12.58
CA ASP A 99 -7.94 -26.06 13.81
C ASP A 99 -7.05 -27.28 13.52
N ALA A 100 -7.32 -28.02 12.44
CA ALA A 100 -6.43 -29.08 11.97
C ALA A 100 -5.04 -28.55 11.58
N LEU A 101 -5.00 -27.44 10.85
CA LEU A 101 -3.74 -26.81 10.42
C LEU A 101 -2.85 -26.41 11.59
N VAL A 102 -3.40 -25.76 12.63
CA VAL A 102 -2.60 -25.31 13.77
C VAL A 102 -2.25 -26.45 14.74
N ALA A 103 -3.10 -27.49 14.82
CA ALA A 103 -2.84 -28.68 15.63
C ALA A 103 -1.62 -29.48 15.12
N ASP A 104 -1.34 -29.48 13.81
CA ASP A 104 -0.13 -30.08 13.24
C ASP A 104 1.17 -29.43 13.77
N HIS A 105 1.05 -28.24 14.37
CA HIS A 105 2.13 -27.49 14.99
C HIS A 105 2.04 -27.44 16.52
N ALA A 106 1.15 -28.23 17.14
CA ALA A 106 0.87 -28.23 18.58
C ALA A 106 0.32 -26.88 19.10
N TYR A 107 -0.56 -26.25 18.32
CA TYR A 107 -1.28 -25.04 18.69
C TYR A 107 -2.80 -25.23 18.64
N THR A 108 -3.50 -24.54 19.54
CA THR A 108 -4.96 -24.45 19.60
C THR A 108 -5.37 -23.01 19.31
N SER A 109 -6.35 -22.85 18.43
CA SER A 109 -6.90 -21.54 18.08
C SER A 109 -7.97 -21.08 19.07
N ARG A 110 -8.05 -19.77 19.31
CA ARG A 110 -9.14 -19.13 20.06
C ARG A 110 -9.46 -17.76 19.48
N LEU A 111 -10.73 -17.39 19.46
CA LEU A 111 -11.17 -16.03 19.13
C LEU A 111 -11.42 -15.22 20.39
N ARG A 112 -10.73 -14.09 20.51
CA ARG A 112 -11.02 -13.05 21.49
C ARG A 112 -11.94 -12.03 20.83
N GLN A 113 -13.21 -12.04 21.27
CA GLN A 113 -14.26 -11.20 20.63
C GLN A 113 -14.18 -9.73 21.03
N GLU A 114 -13.50 -9.40 22.15
CA GLU A 114 -13.39 -8.03 22.66
C GLU A 114 -12.66 -7.08 21.70
N ASP A 115 -11.67 -7.60 20.98
CA ASP A 115 -10.80 -6.86 20.06
C ASP A 115 -10.60 -7.58 18.72
N ASP A 116 -11.51 -8.51 18.38
CA ASP A 116 -11.47 -9.31 17.15
C ASP A 116 -10.07 -9.91 16.87
N THR A 117 -9.49 -10.60 17.85
CA THR A 117 -8.15 -11.19 17.71
C THR A 117 -8.23 -12.71 17.64
N LEU A 118 -7.55 -13.29 16.65
CA LEU A 118 -7.23 -14.72 16.62
C LEU A 118 -5.98 -14.94 17.48
N VAL A 119 -6.10 -15.80 18.49
CA VAL A 119 -4.97 -16.20 19.34
C VAL A 119 -4.66 -17.66 19.11
N LEU A 120 -3.39 -17.96 18.80
CA LEU A 120 -2.88 -19.33 18.73
C LEU A 120 -2.08 -19.61 20.00
N TYR A 121 -2.61 -20.47 20.86
CA TYR A 121 -1.95 -20.91 22.08
C TYR A 121 -1.21 -22.22 21.85
N PRO A 122 0.00 -22.41 22.40
CA PRO A 122 0.59 -23.73 22.52
C PRO A 122 -0.38 -24.70 23.21
N ASP A 123 -0.55 -25.89 22.65
CA ASP A 123 -1.52 -26.89 23.13
C ASP A 123 -1.30 -27.27 24.60
N GLU A 124 -0.04 -27.29 25.03
CA GLU A 124 0.33 -27.61 26.40
C GLU A 124 -0.24 -26.63 27.44
N TRP A 125 -0.55 -25.39 27.04
CA TRP A 125 -1.21 -24.41 27.90
C TRP A 125 -2.71 -24.65 28.01
N MET A 126 -3.29 -25.43 27.10
CA MET A 126 -4.73 -25.67 27.07
C MET A 126 -5.10 -26.90 27.90
N ALA A 127 -6.20 -26.81 28.63
CA ALA A 127 -6.89 -27.95 29.20
C ALA A 127 -8.39 -27.70 29.17
N SER A 128 -9.16 -28.65 28.62
CA SER A 128 -10.63 -28.55 28.52
C SER A 128 -11.12 -27.28 27.82
N GLY A 129 -10.37 -26.79 26.83
CA GLY A 129 -10.70 -25.55 26.10
C GLY A 129 -10.36 -24.25 26.83
N GLU A 130 -9.73 -24.33 28.01
CA GLU A 130 -9.33 -23.17 28.80
C GLU A 130 -7.81 -23.09 28.94
N VAL A 131 -7.30 -21.85 28.91
CA VAL A 131 -5.88 -21.55 29.12
C VAL A 131 -5.54 -21.77 30.60
N GLN A 132 -4.51 -22.55 30.86
CA GLN A 132 -4.00 -22.86 32.20
C GLN A 132 -2.83 -21.93 32.51
N LEU A 133 -3.09 -20.84 33.24
CA LEU A 133 -2.08 -19.80 33.51
C LEU A 133 -0.82 -20.34 34.19
N ASP A 134 -0.95 -21.34 35.07
CA ASP A 134 0.19 -21.99 35.75
C ASP A 134 1.10 -22.80 34.82
N ARG A 135 0.70 -23.04 33.56
CA ARG A 135 1.50 -23.71 32.53
C ARG A 135 2.21 -22.74 31.59
N ILE A 136 1.94 -21.45 31.73
CA ILE A 136 2.54 -20.42 30.88
C ILE A 136 3.89 -20.03 31.48
N GLU A 137 4.96 -20.61 30.95
CA GLU A 137 6.32 -20.22 31.31
C GLU A 137 6.79 -18.98 30.53
N ASN A 138 6.26 -18.80 29.30
CA ASN A 138 6.62 -17.70 28.42
C ASN A 138 5.46 -17.30 27.51
N THR A 139 4.85 -16.14 27.75
CA THR A 139 3.72 -15.61 26.97
C THR A 139 4.04 -15.34 25.51
N ASP A 140 5.31 -15.09 25.15
CA ASP A 140 5.73 -14.71 23.80
C ASP A 140 5.58 -15.85 22.78
N ARG A 141 5.31 -17.09 23.25
CA ARG A 141 5.06 -18.24 22.39
C ARG A 141 3.65 -18.28 21.79
N ALA A 142 2.71 -17.51 22.35
CA ALA A 142 1.39 -17.34 21.75
C ALA A 142 1.47 -16.36 20.58
N VAL A 143 0.66 -16.59 19.55
CA VAL A 143 0.54 -15.68 18.42
C VAL A 143 -0.79 -14.96 18.50
N GLU A 144 -0.77 -13.63 18.50
CA GLU A 144 -1.97 -12.80 18.41
C GLU A 144 -2.04 -12.14 17.02
N VAL A 145 -3.13 -12.41 16.31
CA VAL A 145 -3.40 -11.85 14.98
C VAL A 145 -4.68 -11.04 15.05
N SER A 146 -4.57 -9.73 14.86
CA SER A 146 -5.75 -8.88 14.77
C SER A 146 -6.51 -9.17 13.49
N LEU A 147 -7.79 -9.52 13.62
CA LEU A 147 -8.70 -9.74 12.49
C LEU A 147 -9.39 -8.44 12.06
N SER A 148 -9.35 -7.42 12.92
CA SER A 148 -9.95 -6.11 12.72
C SER A 148 -8.85 -5.06 12.63
N GLY A 149 -8.55 -4.67 11.40
CA GLY A 149 -7.50 -3.71 11.12
C GLY A 149 -6.85 -4.02 9.79
N PRO A 150 -5.94 -3.13 9.36
CA PRO A 150 -5.29 -3.25 8.08
C PRO A 150 -4.18 -4.32 8.15
N GLY A 151 -4.56 -5.60 8.10
CA GLY A 151 -3.67 -6.75 8.27
C GLY A 151 -2.61 -6.91 7.17
N ASP A 152 -1.53 -7.61 7.53
CA ASP A 152 -0.35 -8.03 6.75
C ASP A 152 0.31 -6.95 5.87
N ALA A 153 1.55 -6.59 6.18
CA ALA A 153 2.31 -5.59 5.44
C ALA A 153 2.45 -5.95 3.94
N ASP A 154 2.52 -7.23 3.61
CA ASP A 154 2.62 -7.68 2.21
C ASP A 154 1.26 -7.57 1.50
N ARG A 155 0.15 -7.82 2.20
CA ARG A 155 -1.20 -7.54 1.70
C ARG A 155 -1.41 -6.05 1.47
N TYR A 156 -0.90 -5.22 2.38
CA TYR A 156 -0.92 -3.75 2.25
C TYR A 156 -0.21 -3.29 0.98
N ARG A 157 1.00 -3.82 0.72
CA ARG A 157 1.75 -3.50 -0.50
C ARG A 157 1.00 -3.98 -1.74
N ALA A 158 0.48 -5.21 -1.74
CA ALA A 158 -0.28 -5.72 -2.87
C ALA A 158 -1.53 -4.87 -3.20
N VAL A 159 -2.27 -4.42 -2.17
CA VAL A 159 -3.42 -3.52 -2.35
C VAL A 159 -2.98 -2.15 -2.87
N ALA A 160 -1.91 -1.58 -2.29
CA ALA A 160 -1.38 -0.29 -2.73
C ALA A 160 -0.88 -0.35 -4.18
N ASP A 161 -0.11 -1.38 -4.54
CA ASP A 161 0.42 -1.59 -5.89
C ASP A 161 -0.71 -1.74 -6.92
N TYR A 162 -1.77 -2.49 -6.58
CA TYR A 162 -2.95 -2.60 -7.46
C TYR A 162 -3.67 -1.26 -7.62
N ASN A 163 -3.94 -0.56 -6.53
CA ASN A 163 -4.62 0.73 -6.56
C ASN A 163 -3.82 1.78 -7.33
N ASP A 164 -2.49 1.79 -7.19
CA ASP A 164 -1.59 2.64 -7.96
C ASP A 164 -1.64 2.30 -9.46
N ALA A 165 -1.66 1.00 -9.82
CA ALA A 165 -1.81 0.58 -11.21
C ALA A 165 -3.15 1.02 -11.84
N VAL A 166 -4.25 0.98 -11.07
CA VAL A 166 -5.55 1.51 -11.53
C VAL A 166 -5.46 3.03 -11.72
N VAL A 167 -4.85 3.75 -10.80
CA VAL A 167 -4.65 5.21 -10.90
C VAL A 167 -3.83 5.57 -12.14
N GLU A 168 -2.75 4.84 -12.42
CA GLU A 168 -1.93 5.02 -13.62
C GLU A 168 -2.77 4.78 -14.89
N ALA A 169 -3.54 3.69 -14.92
CA ALA A 169 -4.40 3.40 -16.07
C ALA A 169 -5.52 4.45 -16.27
N VAL A 170 -6.07 5.01 -15.19
CA VAL A 170 -7.03 6.13 -15.29
C VAL A 170 -6.33 7.38 -15.84
N ALA A 171 -5.11 7.68 -15.39
CA ALA A 171 -4.33 8.81 -15.89
C ALA A 171 -4.01 8.69 -17.39
N ASP A 172 -3.79 7.48 -17.89
CA ASP A 172 -3.54 7.22 -19.31
C ASP A 172 -4.81 7.32 -20.19
N ARG A 173 -5.98 6.99 -19.63
CA ARG A 173 -7.23 6.79 -20.39
C ARG A 173 -8.25 7.91 -20.23
N ALA A 174 -8.18 8.66 -19.13
CA ALA A 174 -9.16 9.67 -18.76
C ALA A 174 -8.52 11.06 -18.63
N SER A 175 -9.35 12.08 -18.41
CA SER A 175 -8.87 13.45 -18.18
C SER A 175 -8.19 13.59 -16.81
N ASP A 176 -7.39 14.64 -16.66
CA ASP A 176 -6.64 14.93 -15.44
C ASP A 176 -7.54 15.05 -14.19
N VAL A 177 -8.79 15.51 -14.36
CA VAL A 177 -9.75 15.63 -13.25
C VAL A 177 -10.15 14.25 -12.70
N HIS A 178 -10.34 13.25 -13.58
CA HIS A 178 -10.63 11.88 -13.16
C HIS A 178 -9.39 11.25 -12.52
N ALA A 179 -8.20 11.46 -13.09
CA ALA A 179 -6.95 10.95 -12.53
C ALA A 179 -6.65 11.53 -11.13
N ALA A 180 -6.94 12.82 -10.92
CA ALA A 180 -6.80 13.46 -9.61
C ALA A 180 -7.77 12.88 -8.58
N THR A 181 -9.03 12.69 -8.95
CA THR A 181 -10.02 12.06 -8.08
C THR A 181 -9.68 10.59 -7.80
N ALA A 182 -9.18 9.85 -8.80
CA ALA A 182 -8.73 8.47 -8.65
C ALA A 182 -7.61 8.33 -7.62
N ARG A 183 -6.61 9.24 -7.61
CA ARG A 183 -5.56 9.26 -6.58
C ARG A 183 -6.12 9.42 -5.17
N SER A 184 -7.06 10.34 -4.98
CA SER A 184 -7.70 10.52 -3.66
C SER A 184 -8.54 9.32 -3.26
N PHE A 185 -9.22 8.68 -4.21
CA PHE A 185 -10.02 7.49 -3.95
C PHE A 185 -9.15 6.27 -3.61
N ALA A 186 -8.07 6.04 -4.37
CA ALA A 186 -7.06 5.02 -4.06
C ALA A 186 -6.44 5.25 -2.68
N ALA A 187 -6.06 6.49 -2.34
CA ALA A 187 -5.53 6.81 -1.02
C ALA A 187 -6.54 6.52 0.10
N PHE A 188 -7.83 6.79 -0.12
CA PHE A 188 -8.89 6.43 0.81
C PHE A 188 -9.01 4.91 0.99
N MET A 189 -9.14 4.17 -0.11
CA MET A 189 -9.32 2.72 -0.09
C MET A 189 -8.11 1.99 0.50
N SER A 190 -6.89 2.39 0.13
CA SER A 190 -5.65 1.84 0.70
C SER A 190 -5.50 2.17 2.18
N ASN A 191 -5.75 3.41 2.60
CA ASN A 191 -5.43 3.83 3.97
C ASN A 191 -6.55 3.54 4.99
N HIS A 192 -7.82 3.66 4.61
CA HIS A 192 -8.95 3.46 5.53
C HIS A 192 -9.49 2.04 5.50
N TYR A 193 -9.39 1.34 4.36
CA TYR A 193 -10.03 0.04 4.18
C TYR A 193 -9.08 -1.11 3.89
N VAL A 194 -7.86 -0.83 3.41
CA VAL A 194 -6.93 -1.84 2.85
C VAL A 194 -7.67 -2.75 1.89
N ARG A 195 -8.37 -2.11 0.96
CA ARG A 195 -9.13 -2.74 -0.11
C ARG A 195 -8.73 -2.14 -1.43
N THR A 196 -8.89 -2.95 -2.46
CA THR A 196 -8.74 -2.48 -3.83
C THR A 196 -9.91 -1.56 -4.19
N VAL A 197 -9.70 -0.64 -5.13
CA VAL A 197 -10.70 0.37 -5.52
C VAL A 197 -11.97 -0.22 -6.14
N ASP A 198 -11.87 -1.39 -6.76
CA ASP A 198 -12.97 -2.18 -7.34
C ASP A 198 -13.77 -2.98 -6.30
N ASP A 199 -13.21 -3.20 -5.12
CA ASP A 199 -13.92 -3.80 -3.97
C ASP A 199 -14.74 -2.78 -3.16
N ALA A 200 -14.82 -1.53 -3.62
CA ALA A 200 -15.51 -0.47 -2.90
C ALA A 200 -17.04 -0.70 -2.85
N THR A 201 -17.57 -0.83 -1.63
CA THR A 201 -19.02 -0.95 -1.43
C THR A 201 -19.73 0.38 -1.69
N PRO A 202 -21.07 0.37 -1.92
CA PRO A 202 -21.85 1.61 -2.03
C PRO A 202 -21.72 2.53 -0.80
N GLU A 203 -21.60 1.96 0.40
CA GLU A 203 -21.42 2.71 1.65
C GLU A 203 -20.04 3.37 1.72
N MET A 204 -18.97 2.64 1.35
CA MET A 204 -17.62 3.21 1.27
C MET A 204 -17.54 4.34 0.25
N ARG A 205 -18.21 4.19 -0.91
CA ARG A 205 -18.32 5.26 -1.90
C ARG A 205 -19.09 6.46 -1.36
N ALA A 206 -20.14 6.27 -0.57
CA ALA A 206 -20.85 7.37 0.08
C ALA A 206 -19.97 8.12 1.08
N GLU A 207 -19.28 7.39 1.96
CA GLU A 207 -18.33 7.98 2.89
C GLU A 207 -17.22 8.75 2.16
N PHE A 208 -16.67 8.19 1.08
CA PHE A 208 -15.67 8.89 0.29
C PHE A 208 -16.19 10.25 -0.20
N ARG A 209 -17.39 10.28 -0.77
CA ARG A 209 -17.98 11.48 -1.38
C ARG A 209 -18.40 12.53 -0.36
N GLU A 210 -19.04 12.10 0.72
CA GLU A 210 -19.69 13.00 1.67
C GLU A 210 -18.75 13.41 2.81
N GLU A 211 -17.74 12.59 3.10
CA GLU A 211 -16.91 12.76 4.29
C GLU A 211 -15.43 12.89 3.97
N TYR A 212 -14.85 11.91 3.30
CA TYR A 212 -13.39 11.85 3.14
C TYR A 212 -12.88 12.88 2.13
N PHE A 213 -13.43 12.88 0.93
CA PHE A 213 -12.95 13.69 -0.19
C PHE A 213 -13.04 15.19 0.11
N PRO A 214 -14.15 15.73 0.67
CA PRO A 214 -14.22 17.15 1.03
C PRO A 214 -13.25 17.56 2.14
N ARG A 215 -12.92 16.65 3.08
CA ARG A 215 -12.07 16.95 4.24
C ARG A 215 -10.58 16.76 3.98
N ASN A 216 -10.21 15.81 3.11
CA ASN A 216 -8.83 15.38 2.92
C ASN A 216 -8.31 15.63 1.51
N GLY A 217 -9.18 15.53 0.50
CA GLY A 217 -8.80 15.68 -0.91
C GLY A 217 -8.71 17.14 -1.37
N TRP A 218 -9.32 18.07 -0.62
CA TRP A 218 -9.42 19.49 -0.97
C TRP A 218 -9.82 19.71 -2.44
N PRO A 219 -10.96 19.12 -2.89
CA PRO A 219 -11.28 19.02 -4.29
C PRO A 219 -11.61 20.38 -4.91
N THR A 220 -11.33 20.51 -6.21
CA THR A 220 -11.82 21.64 -6.99
C THR A 220 -13.31 21.51 -7.27
N ASP A 221 -13.97 22.62 -7.61
CA ASP A 221 -15.39 22.60 -8.02
C ASP A 221 -15.61 21.69 -9.24
N GLU A 222 -14.63 21.61 -10.14
CA GLU A 222 -14.65 20.70 -11.29
C GLU A 222 -14.63 19.23 -10.83
N GLN A 223 -13.74 18.86 -9.91
CA GLN A 223 -13.70 17.51 -9.34
C GLN A 223 -15.01 17.14 -8.64
N LEU A 224 -15.62 18.08 -7.90
CA LEU A 224 -16.92 17.85 -7.25
C LEU A 224 -18.04 17.64 -8.27
N ALA A 225 -18.04 18.40 -9.36
CA ALA A 225 -19.05 18.30 -10.42
C ALA A 225 -19.03 16.96 -11.16
N VAL A 226 -17.85 16.34 -11.31
CA VAL A 226 -17.67 15.04 -12.00
C VAL A 226 -17.33 13.89 -11.06
N LEU A 227 -17.61 14.01 -9.76
CA LEU A 227 -17.16 13.04 -8.75
C LEU A 227 -17.72 11.63 -8.99
N GLU A 228 -19.04 11.52 -9.18
CA GLU A 228 -19.70 10.23 -9.48
C GLU A 228 -19.16 9.61 -10.78
N GLU A 229 -18.97 10.42 -11.81
CA GLU A 229 -18.41 9.99 -13.10
C GLU A 229 -16.95 9.52 -12.95
N SER A 230 -16.18 10.19 -12.10
CA SER A 230 -14.80 9.81 -11.79
C SER A 230 -14.74 8.45 -11.09
N ILE A 231 -15.62 8.21 -10.11
CA ILE A 231 -15.69 6.91 -9.41
C ILE A 231 -16.08 5.79 -10.39
N ALA A 232 -17.09 6.03 -11.25
CA ALA A 232 -17.48 5.08 -12.28
C ALA A 232 -16.35 4.81 -13.30
N THR A 233 -15.55 5.82 -13.62
CA THR A 233 -14.38 5.68 -14.50
C THR A 233 -13.31 4.80 -13.85
N VAL A 234 -13.04 4.97 -12.55
CA VAL A 234 -12.11 4.12 -11.80
C VAL A 234 -12.57 2.67 -11.81
N GLU A 235 -13.85 2.41 -11.53
CA GLU A 235 -14.44 1.06 -11.57
C GLU A 235 -14.29 0.42 -12.95
N SER A 236 -14.66 1.13 -14.02
CA SER A 236 -14.53 0.63 -15.39
C SER A 236 -13.08 0.30 -15.77
N VAL A 237 -12.12 1.11 -15.34
CA VAL A 237 -10.69 0.89 -15.62
C VAL A 237 -10.15 -0.31 -14.84
N ALA A 238 -10.54 -0.45 -13.57
CA ALA A 238 -10.18 -1.61 -12.75
C ALA A 238 -10.72 -2.91 -13.33
N GLU A 239 -12.00 -2.96 -13.73
CA GLU A 239 -12.61 -4.11 -14.39
C GLU A 239 -11.87 -4.52 -15.69
N GLU A 240 -11.30 -3.56 -16.42
CA GLU A 240 -10.50 -3.85 -17.62
C GLU A 240 -9.12 -4.41 -17.30
N LEU A 241 -8.50 -3.96 -16.23
CA LEU A 241 -7.19 -4.46 -15.78
C LEU A 241 -7.29 -5.90 -15.26
N ASP A 242 -8.40 -6.23 -14.60
CA ASP A 242 -8.63 -7.57 -14.03
C ASP A 242 -9.13 -8.60 -15.07
N ARG A 243 -9.52 -8.15 -16.28
CA ARG A 243 -9.86 -9.07 -17.37
C ARG A 243 -8.61 -9.82 -17.85
N PRO A 244 -8.64 -11.17 -17.91
CA PRO A 244 -7.54 -11.93 -18.49
C PRO A 244 -7.34 -11.51 -19.94
N SER A 245 -6.10 -11.18 -20.32
CA SER A 245 -5.78 -10.79 -21.69
C SER A 245 -6.28 -11.88 -22.65
N PRO A 246 -6.99 -11.52 -23.74
CA PRO A 246 -7.47 -12.51 -24.68
C PRO A 246 -6.25 -13.25 -25.25
N SER A 247 -6.21 -14.58 -25.07
CA SER A 247 -5.19 -15.42 -25.71
C SER A 247 -5.23 -15.18 -27.21
N SER A 248 -4.18 -14.54 -27.74
CA SER A 248 -3.98 -14.32 -29.17
C SER A 248 -3.56 -15.60 -29.88
#